data_AF-A0A7C1RAU3-F1
#
_entry.id   AF-A0A7C1RAU3-F1
#
_cell.length_a   1.000
_cell.length_b   1.000
_cell.length_c   1.000
_cell.angle_alpha   90.00
_cell.angle_beta   90.00
_cell.angle_gamma   90.00
#
_symmetry.space_group_name_H-M   'P 1'
#
loop_
_entity.id
_entity.type
_entity.pdbx_description
1 polymer ?
#
loop_
_entity_poly.entity_id
_entity_poly.type
_entity_poly.pdbx_seq_one_letter_code
_entity_poly.pdbx_strand_id
1 'polypeptide(L)'
;GDVVIAISGSGNSKNIIKAVEYANAQKALTIGLTGFRGGKLKDMVQECLIVPSQSLEQIEDVHLILEHILCSWLRAIFLSRVVFLDRDGVICRDRDDYVKSWDEFVWIPGAREALKRLNDNHYMTIVVTNQAGVARGITSQQAVEDIHKRMVRKVSQTGGKIEAVCYCPHKPEDKCDCRKPKAGLLLKAARDFAFDPKKSYLVGDKISDIEAGHRLGCTTIMIKNGENRGNSMSKNRADYTVSDLAEAVDLILQLDSTQS
;
A
#
# COMPACT_ATOMS: atom_id res chain seq x y z
N GLY A 1 -18.82 2.37 -13.70
CA GLY A 1 -18.99 3.01 -15.03
C GLY A 1 -17.97 4.11 -15.16
N ASP A 2 -17.64 4.51 -16.38
CA ASP A 2 -16.64 5.56 -16.62
C ASP A 2 -17.20 6.95 -16.31
N VAL A 3 -16.31 7.86 -15.91
CA VAL A 3 -16.62 9.26 -15.61
C VAL A 3 -15.79 10.17 -16.51
N VAL A 4 -16.43 11.16 -17.13
CA VAL A 4 -15.79 12.18 -17.96
C VAL A 4 -15.99 13.55 -17.34
N ILE A 5 -14.88 14.22 -17.04
CA ILE A 5 -14.88 15.59 -16.51
C ILE A 5 -14.47 16.54 -17.63
N ALA A 6 -15.38 17.43 -18.01
CA ALA A 6 -15.22 18.37 -19.11
C ALA A 6 -14.93 19.77 -18.58
N ILE A 7 -13.73 20.27 -18.86
CA ILE A 7 -13.24 21.54 -18.31
C ILE A 7 -13.19 22.58 -19.44
N SER A 8 -13.89 23.70 -19.24
CA SER A 8 -14.03 24.73 -20.27
C SER A 8 -14.41 26.07 -19.64
N GLY A 9 -13.47 27.02 -19.55
CA GLY A 9 -13.73 28.35 -18.99
C GLY A 9 -14.96 29.04 -19.59
N SER A 10 -15.16 28.94 -20.91
CA SER A 10 -16.33 29.52 -21.60
C SER A 10 -17.57 28.63 -21.62
N GLY A 11 -17.44 27.32 -21.35
CA GLY A 11 -18.49 26.33 -21.57
C GLY A 11 -18.89 26.13 -23.05
N ASN A 12 -18.13 26.67 -24.00
CA ASN A 12 -18.51 26.70 -25.43
C ASN A 12 -17.44 26.14 -26.39
N SER A 13 -16.33 25.60 -25.85
CA SER A 13 -15.29 24.96 -26.67
C SER A 13 -15.87 23.83 -27.51
N LYS A 14 -15.72 23.94 -28.84
CA LYS A 14 -16.25 22.95 -29.80
C LYS A 14 -15.70 21.54 -29.55
N ASN A 15 -14.44 21.44 -29.15
CA ASN A 15 -13.79 20.14 -28.91
C ASN A 15 -14.34 19.49 -27.64
N ILE A 16 -14.54 20.28 -26.58
CA ILE A 16 -15.08 19.78 -25.30
C ILE A 16 -16.55 19.37 -25.46
N ILE A 17 -17.33 20.15 -26.19
CA ILE A 17 -18.72 19.81 -26.52
C ILE A 17 -18.80 18.45 -27.23
N LYS A 18 -18.01 18.25 -28.29
CA LYS A 18 -17.97 16.97 -29.01
C LYS A 18 -17.54 15.80 -28.13
N ALA A 19 -16.59 16.02 -27.21
CA ALA A 19 -16.16 14.99 -26.26
C ALA A 19 -17.30 14.58 -25.31
N VAL A 20 -18.07 15.55 -24.81
CA VAL A 20 -19.23 15.28 -23.95
C VAL A 20 -20.39 14.61 -24.71
N GLU A 21 -20.66 15.02 -25.95
CA GLU A 21 -21.64 14.33 -26.81
C GLU A 21 -21.29 12.85 -26.96
N TYR A 22 -20.02 12.55 -27.24
CA TYR A 22 -19.54 11.17 -27.32
C TYR A 22 -19.67 10.44 -25.98
N ALA A 23 -19.23 11.05 -24.87
CA ALA A 23 -19.31 10.46 -23.55
C ALA A 23 -20.76 10.11 -23.14
N ASN A 24 -21.71 11.01 -23.42
CA ASN A 24 -23.13 10.77 -23.20
C ASN A 24 -23.67 9.63 -24.07
N ALA A 25 -23.26 9.55 -25.34
CA ALA A 25 -23.63 8.42 -26.22
C ALA A 25 -23.11 7.07 -25.69
N GLN A 26 -21.96 7.07 -25.01
CA GLN A 26 -21.40 5.89 -24.32
C GLN A 26 -21.99 5.67 -22.92
N LYS A 27 -22.95 6.47 -22.47
CA LYS A 27 -23.56 6.42 -21.13
C LYS A 27 -22.56 6.58 -19.98
N ALA A 28 -21.45 7.28 -20.22
CA ALA A 28 -20.56 7.70 -19.15
C ALA A 28 -21.23 8.77 -18.28
N LEU A 29 -20.86 8.83 -17.00
CA LEU A 29 -21.25 9.97 -16.15
C LEU A 29 -20.43 11.18 -16.58
N THR A 30 -21.08 12.30 -16.88
CA THR A 30 -20.44 13.53 -17.34
C THR A 30 -20.61 14.66 -16.33
N ILE A 31 -19.49 15.33 -16.01
CA ILE A 31 -19.43 16.46 -15.09
C ILE A 31 -18.75 17.63 -15.82
N GLY A 32 -19.32 18.83 -15.75
CA GLY A 32 -18.77 20.05 -16.35
C GLY A 32 -18.16 20.99 -15.33
N LEU A 33 -16.95 21.50 -15.59
CA LEU A 33 -16.38 22.65 -14.91
C LEU A 33 -16.36 23.83 -15.89
N THR A 34 -17.14 24.86 -15.58
CA THR A 34 -17.36 26.00 -16.48
C THR A 34 -17.23 27.33 -15.77
N GLY A 35 -17.09 28.41 -16.53
CA GLY A 35 -17.08 29.78 -16.03
C GLY A 35 -18.24 30.62 -16.56
N PHE A 36 -18.22 31.91 -16.23
CA PHE A 36 -19.22 32.90 -16.61
C PHE A 36 -20.65 32.47 -16.22
N ARG A 37 -21.43 31.99 -17.20
CA ARG A 37 -22.82 31.51 -17.04
C ARG A 37 -22.99 30.05 -17.45
N GLY A 38 -21.89 29.32 -17.62
CA GLY A 38 -21.83 27.90 -17.92
C GLY A 38 -21.79 27.50 -19.40
N GLY A 39 -22.11 28.43 -20.31
CA GLY A 39 -22.13 28.14 -21.76
C GLY A 39 -23.12 27.03 -22.13
N LYS A 40 -22.90 26.38 -23.28
CA LYS A 40 -23.70 25.21 -23.70
C LYS A 40 -23.45 23.99 -22.81
N LEU A 41 -22.22 23.84 -22.33
CA LEU A 41 -21.79 22.64 -21.62
C LEU A 41 -22.66 22.34 -20.40
N LYS A 42 -23.13 23.37 -19.68
CA LYS A 42 -23.96 23.22 -18.48
C LYS A 42 -25.25 22.41 -18.70
N ASP A 43 -25.82 22.46 -19.90
CA ASP A 43 -27.08 21.79 -20.24
C ASP A 43 -26.82 20.41 -20.88
N MET A 44 -25.56 20.09 -21.18
CA MET A 44 -25.15 18.85 -21.84
C MET A 44 -24.59 17.81 -20.87
N VAL A 45 -24.02 18.25 -19.75
CA VAL A 45 -23.48 17.37 -18.71
C VAL A 45 -24.55 17.02 -17.69
N GLN A 46 -24.37 15.92 -16.95
CA GLN A 46 -25.33 15.55 -15.89
C GLN A 46 -25.18 16.44 -14.65
N GLU A 47 -23.95 16.85 -14.31
CA GLU A 47 -23.66 17.76 -13.21
C GLU A 47 -22.74 18.88 -13.70
N CYS A 48 -23.00 20.13 -13.33
CA CYS A 48 -22.18 21.27 -13.77
C CYS A 48 -21.84 22.21 -12.62
N LEU A 49 -20.56 22.42 -12.38
CA LEU A 49 -20.06 23.47 -11.49
C LEU A 49 -19.70 24.70 -12.34
N ILE A 50 -20.36 25.81 -12.03
CA ILE A 50 -20.17 27.09 -12.71
C ILE A 50 -19.43 28.04 -11.77
N VAL A 51 -18.31 28.60 -12.23
CA VAL A 51 -17.59 29.69 -11.56
C VAL A 51 -18.11 31.02 -12.11
N PRO A 52 -18.95 31.76 -11.37
CA PRO A 52 -19.66 32.92 -11.89
C PRO A 52 -18.77 34.18 -11.84
N SER A 53 -17.62 34.15 -12.51
CA SER A 53 -16.75 35.32 -12.69
C SER A 53 -16.80 35.86 -14.12
N GLN A 54 -16.47 37.15 -14.27
CA GLN A 54 -16.29 37.82 -15.56
C GLN A 54 -14.83 37.80 -16.03
N SER A 55 -13.88 37.38 -15.17
CA SER A 55 -12.47 37.23 -15.52
C SER A 55 -12.17 35.77 -15.82
N LEU A 56 -11.58 35.51 -16.98
CA LEU A 56 -11.18 34.16 -17.37
C LEU A 56 -10.06 33.64 -16.46
N GLU A 57 -9.14 34.51 -16.07
CA GLU A 57 -8.04 34.20 -15.17
C GLU A 57 -8.56 33.70 -13.82
N GLN A 58 -9.54 34.39 -13.23
CA GLN A 58 -10.18 33.94 -12.00
C GLN A 58 -10.93 32.62 -12.16
N ILE A 59 -11.56 32.40 -13.33
CA ILE A 59 -12.23 31.12 -13.62
C ILE A 59 -11.21 29.98 -13.65
N GLU A 60 -10.09 30.18 -14.35
CA GLU A 60 -9.02 29.19 -14.48
C GLU A 60 -8.35 28.90 -13.14
N ASP A 61 -8.10 29.92 -12.30
CA ASP A 61 -7.57 29.73 -10.94
C ASP A 61 -8.50 28.85 -10.09
N VAL A 62 -9.81 29.08 -10.15
CA VAL A 62 -10.79 28.28 -9.41
C VAL A 62 -10.88 26.86 -9.96
N HIS A 63 -10.87 26.68 -11.28
CA HIS A 63 -10.83 25.34 -11.89
C HIS A 63 -9.59 24.56 -11.45
N LEU A 64 -8.41 25.19 -11.42
CA LEU A 64 -7.17 24.57 -10.94
C LEU A 64 -7.27 24.15 -9.47
N ILE A 65 -7.87 24.98 -8.60
CA ILE A 65 -8.12 24.62 -7.20
C ILE A 65 -9.04 23.40 -7.11
N LEU A 66 -10.12 23.36 -7.89
CA LEU A 66 -11.06 22.23 -7.91
C LEU A 66 -10.38 20.95 -8.40
N GLU A 67 -9.55 21.03 -9.43
CA GLU A 67 -8.73 19.91 -9.91
C GLU A 67 -7.78 19.41 -8.81
N HIS A 68 -7.10 20.32 -8.09
CA HIS A 68 -6.24 19.93 -6.99
C HIS A 68 -7.00 19.28 -5.83
N ILE A 69 -8.20 19.77 -5.50
CA ILE A 69 -9.08 19.14 -4.50
C ILE A 69 -9.47 17.74 -4.96
N LEU A 70 -9.93 17.60 -6.21
CA LEU A 70 -10.32 16.30 -6.77
C LEU A 70 -9.14 15.32 -6.78
N CYS A 71 -7.97 15.73 -7.28
CA CYS A 71 -6.78 14.87 -7.27
C CYS A 71 -6.39 14.47 -5.85
N SER A 72 -6.50 15.38 -4.88
CA SER A 72 -6.16 15.08 -3.48
C SER A 72 -7.18 14.14 -2.84
N TRP A 73 -8.46 14.31 -3.14
CA TRP A 73 -9.53 13.44 -2.68
C TRP A 73 -9.45 12.04 -3.33
N LEU A 74 -9.26 11.98 -4.65
CA LEU A 74 -9.02 10.73 -5.36
C LEU A 74 -7.78 10.03 -4.81
N ARG A 75 -6.68 10.75 -4.57
CA ARG A 75 -5.52 10.18 -3.87
C ARG A 75 -5.92 9.65 -2.50
N ALA A 76 -6.67 10.38 -1.68
CA ALA A 76 -7.08 9.89 -0.36
C ALA A 76 -7.95 8.63 -0.44
N ILE A 77 -8.78 8.49 -1.48
CA ILE A 77 -9.62 7.30 -1.71
C ILE A 77 -8.80 6.13 -2.27
N PHE A 78 -7.84 6.41 -3.15
CA PHE A 78 -7.05 5.38 -3.84
C PHE A 78 -5.70 5.10 -3.19
N LEU A 79 -5.29 5.87 -2.18
CA LEU A 79 -4.11 5.59 -1.36
C LEU A 79 -4.38 4.27 -0.66
N SER A 80 -3.66 3.25 -1.12
CA SER A 80 -3.80 1.91 -0.57
C SER A 80 -3.34 1.92 0.88
N ARG A 81 -3.93 1.07 1.71
CA ARG A 81 -3.38 0.74 3.02
C ARG A 81 -2.46 -0.45 2.82
N VAL A 82 -1.24 -0.36 3.32
CA VAL A 82 -0.26 -1.44 3.18
C VAL A 82 -0.10 -2.19 4.48
N VAL A 83 -0.10 -3.52 4.41
CA VAL A 83 0.42 -4.36 5.47
C VAL A 83 1.76 -4.93 5.02
N PHE A 84 2.82 -4.42 5.62
CA PHE A 84 4.15 -4.96 5.49
C PHE A 84 4.30 -6.18 6.38
N LEU A 85 4.87 -7.27 5.84
CA LEU A 85 5.06 -8.51 6.58
C LEU A 85 6.52 -8.94 6.50
N ASP A 86 7.14 -9.32 7.62
CA ASP A 86 8.33 -10.17 7.52
C ASP A 86 7.96 -11.54 6.93
N ARG A 87 8.96 -12.28 6.45
CA ARG A 87 8.79 -13.61 5.91
C ARG A 87 9.01 -14.66 6.99
N ASP A 88 10.23 -14.72 7.51
CA ASP A 88 10.66 -15.71 8.49
C ASP A 88 10.11 -15.30 9.87
N GLY A 89 9.46 -16.22 10.59
CA GLY A 89 8.80 -15.95 11.87
C GLY A 89 7.37 -15.39 11.76
N VAL A 90 6.92 -14.99 10.56
CA VAL A 90 5.60 -14.37 10.32
C VAL A 90 4.77 -15.12 9.29
N ILE A 91 5.31 -15.35 8.09
CA ILE A 91 4.64 -16.10 7.00
C ILE A 91 5.08 -17.57 7.04
N CYS A 92 6.38 -17.81 7.21
CA CYS A 92 6.96 -19.13 7.39
C CYS A 92 7.70 -19.22 8.72
N ARG A 93 7.95 -20.45 9.19
CA ARG A 93 8.71 -20.68 10.42
C ARG A 93 10.13 -20.13 10.27
N ASP A 94 10.61 -19.43 11.31
CA ASP A 94 12.01 -19.00 11.36
C ASP A 94 12.94 -20.19 11.61
N ARG A 95 14.19 -20.05 11.16
CA ARG A 95 15.24 -21.06 11.29
C ARG A 95 16.59 -20.40 11.52
N ASP A 96 17.33 -20.90 12.52
CA ASP A 96 18.68 -20.42 12.84
C ASP A 96 19.66 -20.58 11.66
N ASP A 97 19.46 -21.62 10.84
CA ASP A 97 20.27 -21.98 9.69
C ASP A 97 19.73 -21.45 8.34
N TYR A 98 18.81 -20.49 8.39
CA TYR A 98 18.11 -19.90 7.24
C TYR A 98 17.22 -20.90 6.47
N VAL A 99 16.17 -20.37 5.85
CA VAL A 99 15.40 -21.11 4.82
C VAL A 99 16.17 -21.02 3.50
N LYS A 100 16.83 -22.12 3.11
CA LYS A 100 17.77 -22.16 1.98
C LYS A 100 17.12 -22.66 0.69
N SER A 101 16.04 -23.44 0.80
CA SER A 101 15.30 -24.01 -0.32
C SER A 101 13.79 -23.97 -0.08
N TRP A 102 13.00 -24.22 -1.11
CA TRP A 102 11.55 -24.31 -0.99
C TRP A 102 11.10 -25.46 -0.09
N ASP A 103 11.85 -26.56 -0.03
CA ASP A 103 11.50 -27.72 0.79
C ASP A 103 11.67 -27.44 2.29
N GLU A 104 12.52 -26.47 2.64
CA GLU A 104 12.67 -25.95 4.00
C GLU A 104 11.60 -24.91 4.36
N PHE A 105 10.84 -24.41 3.38
CA PHE A 105 9.81 -23.40 3.59
C PHE A 105 8.56 -24.02 4.22
N VAL A 106 8.40 -23.83 5.52
CA VAL A 106 7.25 -24.32 6.28
C VAL A 106 6.31 -23.16 6.62
N TRP A 107 5.10 -23.19 6.07
CA TRP A 107 4.06 -22.20 6.37
C TRP A 107 3.72 -22.18 7.86
N ILE A 108 3.53 -20.98 8.41
CA ILE A 108 2.83 -20.81 9.68
C ILE A 108 1.34 -21.16 9.46
N PRO A 109 0.70 -21.91 10.38
CA PRO A 109 -0.72 -22.23 10.27
C PRO A 109 -1.57 -20.98 10.10
N GLY A 110 -2.51 -20.99 9.15
CA GLY A 110 -3.40 -19.86 8.89
C GLY A 110 -2.79 -18.68 8.12
N ALA A 111 -1.48 -18.70 7.81
CA ALA A 111 -0.82 -17.56 7.18
C ALA A 111 -1.37 -17.21 5.79
N ARG A 112 -1.73 -18.22 4.98
CA ARG A 112 -2.28 -18.00 3.63
C ARG A 112 -3.70 -17.44 3.68
N GLU A 113 -4.48 -17.93 4.62
CA GLU A 113 -5.84 -17.48 4.90
C GLU A 113 -5.82 -16.04 5.44
N ALA A 114 -4.88 -15.71 6.33
CA ALA A 114 -4.67 -14.36 6.85
C ALA A 114 -4.30 -13.37 5.73
N LEU A 115 -3.39 -13.76 4.82
CA LEU A 115 -3.04 -12.96 3.63
C LEU A 115 -4.27 -12.69 2.76
N LYS A 116 -5.05 -13.73 2.46
CA LYS A 116 -6.30 -13.58 1.69
C LYS A 116 -7.25 -12.59 2.36
N ARG A 117 -7.45 -12.69 3.67
CA ARG A 117 -8.34 -11.80 4.44
C ARG A 117 -7.90 -10.35 4.37
N LEU A 118 -6.60 -10.06 4.39
CA LEU A 118 -6.10 -8.70 4.18
C LEU A 118 -6.50 -8.16 2.81
N ASN A 119 -6.31 -8.96 1.75
CA ASN A 119 -6.65 -8.53 0.40
C ASN A 119 -8.17 -8.38 0.18
N ASP A 120 -8.99 -9.26 0.77
CA ASP A 120 -10.45 -9.14 0.75
C ASP A 120 -10.93 -7.83 1.40
N ASN A 121 -10.13 -7.26 2.31
CA ASN A 121 -10.38 -5.97 2.98
C ASN A 121 -9.56 -4.81 2.36
N HIS A 122 -9.16 -4.96 1.09
CA HIS A 122 -8.48 -3.92 0.31
C HIS A 122 -7.13 -3.46 0.87
N TYR A 123 -6.46 -4.31 1.66
CA TYR A 123 -5.07 -4.08 2.02
C TYR A 123 -4.15 -4.61 0.93
N MET A 124 -3.16 -3.79 0.60
CA MET A 124 -2.03 -4.19 -0.21
C MET A 124 -1.01 -4.88 0.69
N THR A 125 -0.60 -6.09 0.34
CA THR A 125 0.37 -6.84 1.15
C THR A 125 1.74 -6.81 0.50
N ILE A 126 2.75 -6.34 1.24
CA ILE A 126 4.14 -6.29 0.78
C ILE A 126 5.02 -7.06 1.76
N VAL A 127 5.79 -8.03 1.27
CA VAL A 127 6.74 -8.76 2.12
C VAL A 127 8.05 -7.97 2.18
N VAL A 128 8.58 -7.74 3.38
CA VAL A 128 9.84 -7.02 3.63
C VAL A 128 10.74 -7.87 4.53
N THR A 129 11.80 -8.43 3.98
CA THR A 129 12.60 -9.44 4.71
C THR A 129 14.12 -9.27 4.60
N ASN A 130 14.85 -9.60 5.67
CA ASN A 130 16.31 -9.60 5.68
C ASN A 130 16.85 -10.99 5.30
N GLN A 131 17.49 -11.14 4.15
CA GLN A 131 18.02 -12.40 3.62
C GLN A 131 19.56 -12.42 3.62
N ALA A 132 20.16 -12.24 4.79
CA ALA A 132 21.62 -12.18 4.96
C ALA A 132 22.36 -13.49 4.59
N GLY A 133 21.62 -14.61 4.46
CA GLY A 133 22.18 -15.87 3.97
C GLY A 133 22.84 -15.74 2.60
N VAL A 134 22.40 -14.78 1.77
CA VAL A 134 23.00 -14.48 0.46
C VAL A 134 24.41 -13.93 0.61
N ALA A 135 24.59 -12.81 1.32
CA ALA A 135 25.92 -12.22 1.56
C ALA A 135 26.85 -13.13 2.39
N ARG A 136 26.29 -14.07 3.15
CA ARG A 136 27.04 -15.08 3.92
C ARG A 136 27.43 -16.31 3.10
N GLY A 137 27.00 -16.43 1.84
CA GLY A 137 27.28 -17.60 0.99
C GLY A 137 26.54 -18.88 1.41
N ILE A 138 25.53 -18.78 2.28
CA ILE A 138 24.74 -19.91 2.78
C ILE A 138 23.66 -20.32 1.77
N THR A 139 23.13 -19.35 1.03
CA THR A 139 22.16 -19.59 -0.05
C THR A 139 22.45 -18.64 -1.22
N SER A 140 22.03 -19.01 -2.43
CA SER A 140 22.19 -18.16 -3.60
C SER A 140 21.03 -17.17 -3.71
N GLN A 141 21.26 -16.03 -4.39
CA GLN A 141 20.20 -15.09 -4.70
C GLN A 141 19.07 -15.76 -5.51
N GLN A 142 19.42 -16.63 -6.46
CA GLN A 142 18.46 -17.37 -7.27
C GLN A 142 17.57 -18.30 -6.43
N ALA A 143 18.12 -18.95 -5.41
CA ALA A 143 17.35 -19.80 -4.51
C ALA A 143 16.34 -19.00 -3.68
N VAL A 144 16.76 -17.84 -3.16
CA VAL A 144 15.86 -16.91 -2.44
C VAL A 144 14.73 -16.42 -3.35
N GLU A 145 15.05 -16.05 -4.59
CA GLU A 145 14.05 -15.61 -5.57
C GLU A 145 13.09 -16.74 -5.98
N ASP A 146 13.55 -17.99 -6.10
CA ASP A 146 12.68 -19.15 -6.34
C ASP A 146 11.71 -19.37 -5.17
N ILE A 147 12.20 -19.30 -3.92
CA ILE A 147 11.35 -19.37 -2.72
C ILE A 147 10.28 -18.28 -2.77
N HIS A 148 10.65 -17.03 -3.06
CA HIS A 148 9.69 -15.91 -3.13
C HIS A 148 8.66 -16.11 -4.25
N LYS A 149 9.08 -16.55 -5.45
CA LYS A 149 8.16 -16.83 -6.56
C LYS A 149 7.15 -17.91 -6.20
N ARG A 150 7.61 -19.00 -5.57
CA ARG A 150 6.73 -20.10 -5.13
C ARG A 150 5.81 -19.66 -4.00
N MET A 151 6.30 -18.87 -3.05
CA MET A 151 5.49 -18.28 -1.98
C MET A 151 4.33 -17.46 -2.55
N VAL A 152 4.62 -16.51 -3.45
CA VAL A 152 3.60 -15.68 -4.11
C VAL A 152 2.59 -16.55 -4.87
N ARG A 153 3.07 -17.56 -5.61
CA ARG A 153 2.19 -18.49 -6.34
C ARG A 153 1.26 -19.26 -5.41
N LYS A 154 1.76 -19.74 -4.26
CA LYS A 154 0.96 -20.49 -3.28
C LYS A 154 -0.09 -19.63 -2.59
N VAL A 155 0.18 -18.35 -2.36
CA VAL A 155 -0.79 -17.38 -1.83
C VAL A 155 -1.86 -17.07 -2.88
N SER A 156 -1.46 -16.92 -4.14
CA SER A 156 -2.41 -16.72 -5.24
C SER A 156 -3.37 -17.90 -5.42
N GLN A 157 -2.89 -19.13 -5.22
CA GLN A 157 -3.74 -20.33 -5.26
C GLN A 157 -4.82 -20.36 -4.17
N THR A 158 -4.64 -19.65 -3.06
CA THR A 158 -5.66 -19.51 -1.99
C THR A 158 -6.50 -18.24 -2.16
N GLY A 159 -6.36 -17.51 -3.28
CA GLY A 159 -7.07 -16.27 -3.56
C GLY A 159 -6.47 -15.03 -2.91
N GLY A 160 -5.33 -15.14 -2.22
CA GLY A 160 -4.59 -13.99 -1.70
C GLY A 160 -3.66 -13.38 -2.75
N LYS A 161 -3.13 -12.20 -2.47
CA LYS A 161 -2.20 -11.47 -3.32
C LYS A 161 -1.09 -10.86 -2.46
N ILE A 162 0.16 -11.09 -2.88
CA ILE A 162 1.32 -10.33 -2.42
C ILE A 162 1.71 -9.41 -3.57
N GLU A 163 1.67 -8.10 -3.32
CA GLU A 163 1.95 -7.09 -4.33
C GLU A 163 3.44 -7.07 -4.70
N ALA A 164 4.30 -7.16 -3.68
CA ALA A 164 5.74 -7.17 -3.86
C ALA A 164 6.45 -7.94 -2.74
N VAL A 165 7.63 -8.45 -3.07
CA VAL A 165 8.59 -8.98 -2.10
C VAL A 165 9.86 -8.15 -2.19
N CYS A 166 10.12 -7.37 -1.15
CA CYS A 166 11.31 -6.56 -0.98
C CYS A 166 12.25 -7.26 -0.01
N TYR A 167 13.50 -7.52 -0.40
CA TYR A 167 14.45 -8.17 0.49
C TYR A 167 15.83 -7.52 0.48
N CYS A 168 16.52 -7.63 1.61
CA CYS A 168 17.91 -7.17 1.77
C CYS A 168 18.85 -8.39 1.79
N PRO A 169 19.73 -8.57 0.79
CA PRO A 169 20.69 -9.69 0.77
C PRO A 169 21.92 -9.47 1.66
N HIS A 170 22.13 -8.24 2.14
CA HIS A 170 23.34 -7.80 2.82
C HIS A 170 23.47 -8.28 4.27
N LYS A 171 24.72 -8.41 4.72
CA LYS A 171 25.08 -8.67 6.12
C LYS A 171 25.12 -7.35 6.92
N PRO A 172 25.07 -7.40 8.27
CA PRO A 172 25.11 -6.20 9.10
C PRO A 172 26.29 -5.25 8.81
N GLU A 173 27.44 -5.82 8.43
CA GLU A 173 28.69 -5.09 8.21
C GLU A 173 28.71 -4.28 6.92
N ASP A 174 27.83 -4.58 5.96
CA ASP A 174 27.81 -3.93 4.64
C ASP A 174 27.26 -2.49 4.69
N LYS A 175 26.74 -2.04 5.84
CA LYS A 175 26.20 -0.69 6.08
C LYS A 175 25.15 -0.20 5.08
N CYS A 176 24.51 -1.10 4.32
CA CYS A 176 23.46 -0.77 3.36
C CYS A 176 22.24 -0.07 4.01
N ASP A 177 21.40 0.60 3.22
CA ASP A 177 20.19 1.27 3.73
C ASP A 177 18.94 0.41 3.74
N CYS A 178 18.96 -0.73 3.04
CA CYS A 178 17.81 -1.62 2.92
C CYS A 178 17.64 -2.58 4.12
N ARG A 179 18.68 -2.86 4.90
CA ARG A 179 18.61 -3.83 6.00
C ARG A 179 17.82 -3.26 7.20
N LYS A 180 16.73 -3.92 7.61
CA LYS A 180 16.02 -3.61 8.86
C LYS A 180 17.01 -3.72 10.05
N PRO A 181 17.12 -2.74 10.96
CA PRO A 181 16.12 -1.73 11.34
C PRO A 181 16.05 -0.46 10.49
N LYS A 182 16.88 -0.31 9.45
CA LYS A 182 16.71 0.81 8.53
C LYS A 182 15.42 0.62 7.71
N ALA A 183 14.78 1.73 7.36
CA ALA A 183 13.53 1.73 6.62
C ALA A 183 13.72 1.75 5.09
N GLY A 184 14.93 1.50 4.55
CA GLY A 184 15.19 1.70 3.13
C GLY A 184 14.32 0.87 2.18
N LEU A 185 13.98 -0.38 2.55
CA LEU A 185 13.04 -1.19 1.77
C LEU A 185 11.61 -0.65 1.84
N LEU A 186 11.17 -0.21 3.02
CA LEU A 186 9.84 0.36 3.24
C LEU A 186 9.68 1.70 2.50
N LEU A 187 10.70 2.56 2.56
CA LEU A 187 10.74 3.83 1.82
C LEU A 187 10.83 3.62 0.31
N LYS A 188 11.48 2.54 -0.15
CA LYS A 188 11.44 2.15 -1.55
C LYS A 188 10.03 1.76 -1.95
N ALA A 189 9.36 0.92 -1.16
CA ALA A 189 7.97 0.59 -1.39
C ALA A 189 7.06 1.83 -1.40
N ALA A 190 7.29 2.83 -0.54
CA ALA A 190 6.53 4.08 -0.52
C ALA A 190 6.70 4.93 -1.79
N ARG A 191 7.79 4.75 -2.54
CA ARG A 191 7.98 5.39 -3.85
C ARG A 191 7.34 4.59 -4.98
N ASP A 192 7.43 3.26 -4.90
CA ASP A 192 6.95 2.36 -5.94
C ASP A 192 5.42 2.18 -5.85
N PHE A 193 4.84 2.33 -4.66
CA PHE A 193 3.42 2.15 -4.36
C PHE A 193 2.86 3.37 -3.63
N ALA A 194 1.72 3.89 -4.09
CA ALA A 194 1.02 4.99 -3.43
C ALA A 194 0.21 4.46 -2.22
N PHE A 195 0.72 4.68 -1.01
CA PHE A 195 0.03 4.36 0.25
C PHE A 195 0.25 5.43 1.32
N ASP A 196 -0.61 5.44 2.35
CA ASP A 196 -0.45 6.29 3.54
C ASP A 196 0.27 5.51 4.65
N PRO A 197 1.51 5.88 5.03
CA PRO A 197 2.23 5.21 6.12
C PRO A 197 1.47 5.18 7.44
N LYS A 198 0.72 6.24 7.77
CA LYS A 198 -0.01 6.33 9.05
C LYS A 198 -1.19 5.37 9.14
N LYS A 199 -1.71 4.93 7.99
CA LYS A 199 -2.78 3.93 7.88
C LYS A 199 -2.26 2.56 7.48
N SER A 200 -0.94 2.37 7.53
CA SER A 200 -0.26 1.15 7.17
C SER A 200 0.29 0.46 8.42
N TYR A 201 0.57 -0.83 8.27
CA TYR A 201 1.02 -1.69 9.36
C TYR A 201 2.31 -2.41 8.97
N LEU A 202 3.16 -2.72 9.96
CA LEU A 202 4.28 -3.64 9.80
C LEU A 202 4.18 -4.74 10.85
N VAL A 203 4.07 -5.98 10.38
CA VAL A 203 4.03 -7.18 11.22
C VAL A 203 5.38 -7.90 11.12
N GLY A 204 6.02 -8.09 12.26
CA GLY A 204 7.34 -8.71 12.38
C GLY A 204 7.47 -9.51 13.67
N ASP A 205 8.53 -10.29 13.80
CA ASP A 205 8.85 -11.03 15.02
C ASP A 205 10.13 -10.52 15.71
N LYS A 206 10.85 -9.60 15.07
CA LYS A 206 12.12 -9.03 15.57
C LYS A 206 11.98 -7.55 15.88
N ILE A 207 12.74 -7.08 16.85
CA ILE A 207 12.83 -5.64 17.20
C ILE A 207 13.27 -4.80 15.99
N SER A 208 14.06 -5.37 15.08
CA SER A 208 14.45 -4.70 13.84
C SER A 208 13.26 -4.31 12.97
N ASP A 209 12.17 -5.09 13.01
CA ASP A 209 10.96 -4.77 12.25
C ASP A 209 10.27 -3.57 12.87
N ILE A 210 10.07 -3.61 14.20
CA ILE A 210 9.43 -2.53 14.95
C ILE A 210 10.14 -1.20 14.73
N GLU A 211 11.48 -1.19 14.82
CA GLU A 211 12.25 0.01 14.55
C GLU A 211 12.10 0.52 13.11
N ALA A 212 12.06 -0.39 12.13
CA ALA A 212 11.88 -0.02 10.73
C ALA A 212 10.49 0.58 10.47
N GLY A 213 9.44 0.01 11.11
CA GLY A 213 8.08 0.52 11.03
C GLY A 213 7.92 1.89 11.68
N HIS A 214 8.48 2.09 12.88
CA HIS A 214 8.51 3.41 13.54
C HIS A 214 9.20 4.47 12.68
N ARG A 215 10.31 4.11 12.00
CA ARG A 215 11.01 5.04 11.09
C ARG A 215 10.20 5.39 9.84
N LEU A 216 9.35 4.48 9.36
CA LEU A 216 8.39 4.77 8.28
C LEU A 216 7.22 5.61 8.79
N GLY A 217 6.86 5.48 10.07
CA GLY A 217 5.68 6.10 10.68
C GLY A 217 4.42 5.26 10.55
N CYS A 218 4.55 3.94 10.42
CA CYS A 218 3.43 3.00 10.38
C CYS A 218 3.24 2.29 11.73
N THR A 219 2.03 1.78 11.98
CA THR A 219 1.73 1.01 13.19
C THR A 219 2.48 -0.33 13.18
N THR A 220 3.05 -0.71 14.30
CA THR A 220 3.89 -1.90 14.43
C THR A 220 3.24 -2.99 15.27
N ILE A 221 3.29 -4.22 14.76
CA ILE A 221 2.69 -5.39 15.40
C ILE A 221 3.77 -6.47 15.55
N MET A 222 4.08 -6.81 16.79
CA MET A 222 5.06 -7.85 17.11
C MET A 222 4.37 -9.22 17.29
N ILE A 223 4.86 -10.25 16.62
CA ILE A 223 4.49 -11.64 16.89
C ILE A 223 5.36 -12.20 18.04
N LYS A 224 4.71 -12.79 19.06
CA LYS A 224 5.41 -13.38 20.21
C LYS A 224 6.02 -14.73 19.85
N ASN A 225 7.32 -14.70 19.53
CA ASN A 225 8.12 -15.92 19.46
C ASN A 225 8.84 -16.16 20.81
N GLY A 226 9.21 -17.42 21.10
CA GLY A 226 9.76 -17.84 22.40
C GLY A 226 10.99 -17.05 22.88
N GLU A 227 11.68 -16.36 21.98
CA GLU A 227 12.85 -15.51 22.23
C GLU A 227 12.49 -14.12 22.81
N ASN A 228 11.24 -13.66 22.65
CA ASN A 228 10.81 -12.31 23.04
C ASN A 228 10.36 -12.19 24.53
N ARG A 229 10.70 -13.16 25.39
CA ARG A 229 10.27 -13.20 26.80
C ARG A 229 10.99 -12.23 27.75
N GLY A 230 11.88 -11.35 27.27
CA GLY A 230 12.86 -10.69 28.18
C GLY A 230 13.08 -9.18 28.11
N ASN A 231 12.58 -8.43 27.12
CA ASN A 231 12.98 -7.02 26.98
C ASN A 231 11.89 -6.03 27.40
N SER A 232 11.70 -5.86 28.71
CA SER A 232 10.64 -5.03 29.29
C SER A 232 11.00 -3.54 29.53
N MET A 233 12.13 -3.00 29.05
CA MET A 233 12.50 -1.61 29.36
C MET A 233 13.31 -0.88 28.26
N SER A 234 12.71 -0.64 27.08
CA SER A 234 13.28 0.36 26.15
C SER A 234 12.21 1.05 25.30
N LYS A 235 12.55 2.23 24.75
CA LYS A 235 11.73 3.06 23.83
C LYS A 235 11.28 2.35 22.54
N ASN A 236 11.65 1.08 22.32
CA ASN A 236 11.40 0.30 21.11
C ASN A 236 10.32 -0.78 21.33
N ARG A 237 9.24 -0.43 22.04
CA ARG A 237 8.10 -1.33 22.22
C ARG A 237 7.21 -1.24 20.98
N ALA A 238 6.77 -2.39 20.47
CA ALA A 238 5.76 -2.44 19.42
C ALA A 238 4.45 -1.82 19.91
N ASP A 239 3.69 -1.20 19.01
CA ASP A 239 2.37 -0.64 19.34
C ASP A 239 1.42 -1.74 19.84
N TYR A 240 1.48 -2.90 19.18
CA TYR A 240 0.71 -4.08 19.53
C TYR A 240 1.55 -5.35 19.55
N THR A 241 1.04 -6.38 20.22
CA THR A 241 1.71 -7.67 20.30
C THR A 241 0.69 -8.79 20.26
N VAL A 242 0.89 -9.75 19.36
CA VAL A 242 -0.02 -10.86 19.07
C VAL A 242 0.72 -12.19 19.05
N SER A 243 0.01 -13.31 18.98
CA SER A 243 0.58 -14.66 18.97
C SER A 243 0.97 -15.16 17.58
N ASP A 244 0.27 -14.74 16.53
CA ASP A 244 0.54 -15.12 15.14
C ASP A 244 0.01 -14.10 14.13
N LEU A 245 0.17 -14.41 12.84
CA LEU A 245 -0.29 -13.56 11.74
C LEU A 245 -1.82 -13.51 11.64
N ALA A 246 -2.55 -14.56 12.04
CA ALA A 246 -4.01 -14.54 11.99
C ALA A 246 -4.57 -13.53 13.00
N GLU A 247 -4.04 -13.53 14.23
CA GLU A 247 -4.40 -12.55 15.26
C GLU A 247 -3.96 -11.12 14.87
N ALA A 248 -2.80 -10.96 14.20
CA ALA A 248 -2.41 -9.66 13.64
C ALA A 248 -3.46 -9.12 12.68
N VAL A 249 -3.98 -9.97 11.78
CA VAL A 249 -5.01 -9.58 10.82
C VAL A 249 -6.33 -9.26 11.51
N ASP A 250 -6.73 -10.02 12.52
CA ASP A 250 -7.92 -9.72 13.32
C ASP A 250 -7.83 -8.32 13.95
N LEU A 251 -6.68 -8.02 14.56
CA LEU A 251 -6.41 -6.72 15.16
C LEU A 251 -6.43 -5.58 14.13
N ILE A 252 -5.76 -5.75 12.98
CA ILE A 252 -5.72 -4.73 11.92
C ILE A 252 -7.14 -4.38 11.46
N LEU A 253 -8.00 -5.38 11.25
CA LEU A 253 -9.38 -5.17 10.80
C LEU A 253 -10.24 -4.50 11.89
N GLN A 254 -10.00 -4.82 13.17
CA GLN A 254 -10.67 -4.15 14.29
C GLN A 254 -10.29 -2.67 14.41
N LEU A 255 -8.98 -2.36 14.34
CA LEU A 255 -8.48 -0.98 14.42
C LEU A 255 -9.04 -0.11 13.29
N ASP A 256 -9.16 -0.66 12.09
CA ASP A 256 -9.71 0.05 10.94
C ASP A 256 -11.22 0.33 11.09
N SER A 257 -11.98 -0.62 11.63
CA SER A 257 -13.41 -0.46 11.89
C SER A 257 -13.75 0.60 12.94
N THR A 258 -12.78 0.99 13.77
CA THR A 258 -12.96 2.00 14.84
C THR A 258 -12.47 3.40 14.44
N GLN A 259 -11.75 3.52 13.32
CA GLN A 259 -11.26 4.79 12.78
C GLN A 259 -12.10 5.32 11.62
N SER A 260 -13.11 4.57 11.19
CA SER A 260 -14.09 4.93 10.15
C SER A 260 -15.35 5.52 10.76
#